data_AF-A0A654DHF7-F1
#
_entry.id   AF-A0A654DHF7-F1
#
_cell.length_a   1.000
_cell.length_b   1.000
_cell.length_c   1.000
_cell.angle_alpha   90.00
_cell.angle_beta   90.00
_cell.angle_gamma   90.00
#
_symmetry.space_group_name_H-M   'P 1'
#
loop_
_entity.id
_entity.type
_entity.pdbx_description
1 polymer ?
#
loop_
_entity_poly.entity_id
_entity_poly.type
_entity_poly.pdbx_seq_one_letter_code
_entity_poly.pdbx_strand_id
1 'polypeptide(L)'
;MNVKFILKAFLLFALCLIHVIGHTQEINNNKKLWAKSILNQKAPKLEVEQWLTDAPDTKGKFILIDFWATWCGPCRKVIPELNEWHKKYGDKLVIIGLSDEKAEVIKKAKEIKIDYF
;
A
#
# COMPACT_ATOMS: atom_id res chain seq x y z
N MET A 1 29.09 -5.99 48.88
CA MET A 1 28.48 -6.32 47.57
C MET A 1 29.51 -6.03 46.48
N ASN A 2 29.90 -7.03 45.69
CA ASN A 2 31.11 -6.97 44.86
C ASN A 2 30.82 -6.26 43.53
N VAL A 3 31.51 -5.16 43.24
CA VAL A 3 31.32 -4.35 42.01
C VAL A 3 31.51 -5.22 40.74
N LYS A 4 32.39 -6.22 40.80
CA LYS A 4 32.57 -7.20 39.70
C LYS A 4 31.33 -8.07 39.44
N PHE A 5 30.51 -8.31 40.46
CA PHE A 5 29.28 -9.07 40.35
C PHE A 5 28.17 -8.24 39.68
N ILE A 6 28.03 -6.96 40.07
CA ILE A 6 27.06 -6.03 39.49
C ILE A 6 27.36 -5.79 38.01
N LEU A 7 28.64 -5.60 37.64
CA LEU A 7 29.04 -5.37 36.25
C LEU A 7 28.78 -6.60 35.36
N LYS A 8 29.01 -7.81 35.88
CA LYS A 8 28.69 -9.06 35.17
C LYS A 8 27.18 -9.25 35.00
N ALA A 9 26.39 -8.92 36.01
CA ALA A 9 24.93 -8.99 35.92
C ALA A 9 24.37 -7.99 34.89
N PHE A 10 24.91 -6.77 34.84
CA PHE A 10 24.53 -5.77 33.84
C PHE A 10 24.92 -6.18 32.41
N LEU A 11 26.13 -6.72 32.22
CA LEU A 11 26.57 -7.24 30.93
C LEU A 11 25.69 -8.39 30.45
N LEU A 12 25.35 -9.32 31.34
CA LEU A 12 24.44 -10.43 31.01
C LEU A 12 23.04 -9.94 30.67
N PHE A 13 22.51 -8.96 31.42
CA PHE A 13 21.19 -8.39 31.15
C PHE A 13 21.15 -7.63 29.82
N ALA A 14 22.19 -6.85 29.51
CA ALA A 14 22.33 -6.16 28.23
C ALA A 14 22.46 -7.14 27.07
N LEU A 15 23.23 -8.22 27.23
CA LEU A 15 23.35 -9.27 26.21
C LEU A 15 22.02 -9.99 25.98
N CYS A 16 21.25 -10.21 27.05
CA CYS A 16 19.92 -10.81 27.00
C CYS A 16 18.93 -9.89 26.27
N LEU A 17 18.96 -8.59 26.56
CA LEU A 17 18.16 -7.59 25.85
C LEU A 17 18.49 -7.54 24.36
N ILE A 18 19.77 -7.60 23.98
CA ILE A 18 20.19 -7.62 22.57
C ILE A 18 19.70 -8.89 21.85
N HIS A 19 19.72 -10.05 22.53
CA HIS A 19 19.17 -11.29 21.96
C HIS A 19 17.65 -11.24 21.81
N VAL A 20 16.93 -10.68 22.78
CA VAL A 20 15.47 -10.55 22.72
C VAL A 20 15.04 -9.59 21.61
N ILE A 21 15.76 -8.47 21.42
CA ILE A 21 15.49 -7.51 20.34
C ILE A 21 15.85 -8.09 18.96
N GLY A 22 16.88 -8.94 18.87
CA GLY A 22 17.24 -9.61 17.61
C GLY A 22 16.23 -10.66 17.13
N HIS A 23 15.35 -11.15 18.02
CA HIS A 23 14.34 -12.17 17.70
C HIS A 23 12.97 -11.63 17.26
N THR A 24 12.77 -10.31 17.15
CA THR A 24 11.61 -9.78 16.42
C THR A 24 11.85 -9.93 14.92
N GLN A 25 11.61 -11.14 14.40
CA GLN A 25 11.54 -11.37 12.96
C GLN A 25 10.35 -10.65 12.36
N GLU A 26 10.54 -10.03 11.19
CA GLU A 26 9.44 -9.59 10.34
C GLU A 26 8.48 -10.78 10.09
N ILE A 27 7.24 -10.62 10.53
CA ILE A 27 6.20 -11.62 10.34
C ILE A 27 5.74 -11.56 8.87
N ASN A 28 6.48 -12.22 7.98
CA ASN A 28 6.13 -12.29 6.55
C ASN A 28 6.15 -13.75 6.06
N ASN A 29 5.41 -14.62 6.75
CA ASN A 29 5.00 -15.97 6.30
C ASN A 29 6.02 -16.76 5.45
N ASN A 30 7.32 -16.71 5.80
CA ASN A 30 8.42 -17.35 5.08
C ASN A 30 8.51 -17.09 3.56
N LYS A 31 7.86 -16.04 3.04
CA LYS A 31 7.94 -15.69 1.62
C LYS A 31 9.03 -14.64 1.41
N LYS A 32 10.06 -15.00 0.64
CA LYS A 32 11.08 -14.04 0.17
C LYS A 32 10.40 -13.00 -0.71
N LEU A 33 10.33 -11.76 -0.24
CA LEU A 33 9.91 -10.64 -1.07
C LEU A 33 11.03 -10.31 -2.06
N TRP A 34 10.67 -10.23 -3.33
CA TRP A 34 11.61 -9.95 -4.43
C TRP A 34 11.82 -8.44 -4.61
N ALA A 35 10.92 -7.63 -4.07
CA ALA A 35 11.00 -6.18 -4.05
C ALA A 35 11.44 -5.69 -2.67
N LYS A 36 12.20 -4.59 -2.66
CA LYS A 36 12.50 -3.85 -1.43
C LYS A 36 11.19 -3.30 -0.86
N SER A 37 10.92 -3.57 0.42
CA SER A 37 9.75 -3.01 1.09
C SER A 37 9.85 -1.49 1.17
N ILE A 38 8.76 -0.82 0.82
CA ILE A 38 8.56 0.63 0.97
C ILE A 38 7.51 0.95 2.05
N LEU A 39 7.14 -0.05 2.86
CA LEU A 39 6.24 0.17 3.98
C LEU A 39 6.87 1.18 4.96
N ASN A 40 6.03 2.07 5.52
CA ASN A 40 6.43 3.16 6.41
C ASN A 40 7.38 4.20 5.79
N GLN A 41 7.58 4.17 4.47
CA GLN A 41 8.29 5.21 3.74
C GLN A 41 7.27 6.15 3.08
N LYS A 42 7.73 7.35 2.72
CA LYS A 42 6.92 8.28 1.94
C LYS A 42 6.57 7.62 0.61
N ALA A 43 5.28 7.55 0.28
CA ALA A 43 4.83 7.03 -1.00
C ALA A 43 5.52 7.80 -2.15
N PRO A 44 5.95 7.11 -3.22
CA PRO A 44 6.44 7.77 -4.42
C PRO A 44 5.41 8.76 -4.95
N LYS A 45 5.89 9.86 -5.55
CA LYS A 45 5.00 10.80 -6.23
C LYS A 45 4.32 10.07 -7.39
N LEU A 46 3.00 10.14 -7.46
CA LEU A 46 2.24 9.62 -8.58
C LEU A 46 2.41 10.58 -9.77
N GLU A 47 3.03 10.08 -10.83
CA GLU A 47 3.16 10.77 -12.12
C GLU A 47 2.49 9.91 -13.18
N VAL A 48 1.53 10.49 -13.89
CA VAL A 48 0.76 9.81 -14.95
C VAL A 48 0.90 10.58 -16.26
N GLU A 49 0.83 9.86 -17.37
CA GLU A 49 0.87 10.47 -18.70
C GLU A 49 -0.36 11.35 -18.95
N GLN A 50 -1.54 10.86 -18.54
CA GLN A 50 -2.80 11.57 -18.68
C GLN A 50 -3.79 11.15 -17.59
N TRP A 51 -4.68 12.08 -17.25
CA TRP A 51 -5.90 11.77 -16.51
C TRP A 51 -7.06 11.64 -17.48
N LEU A 52 -7.87 10.59 -17.34
CA LEU A 52 -9.13 10.46 -18.07
C LEU A 52 -10.27 11.24 -17.39
N THR A 53 -10.11 11.52 -16.10
CA THR A 53 -10.94 12.40 -15.27
C THR A 53 -10.18 13.70 -14.96
N ASP A 54 -10.75 14.54 -14.09
CA ASP A 54 -9.94 15.54 -13.38
C ASP A 54 -9.04 14.86 -12.34
N ALA A 55 -7.88 15.45 -12.05
CA ALA A 55 -6.97 14.93 -11.03
C ALA A 55 -7.60 15.04 -9.62
N PRO A 56 -7.53 13.99 -8.79
CA PRO A 56 -8.13 14.02 -7.46
C PRO A 56 -7.36 14.90 -6.46
N ASP A 57 -8.10 15.56 -5.57
CA ASP A 57 -7.51 16.08 -4.32
C ASP A 57 -7.30 14.94 -3.33
N THR A 58 -6.02 14.65 -3.07
CA THR A 58 -5.56 13.57 -2.19
C THR A 58 -5.15 14.07 -0.80
N LYS A 59 -5.18 15.39 -0.55
CA LYS A 59 -4.61 15.96 0.67
C LYS A 59 -5.38 15.50 1.90
N GLY A 60 -4.67 14.84 2.84
CA GLY A 60 -5.25 14.39 4.11
C GLY A 60 -6.18 13.19 3.99
N LYS A 61 -6.25 12.55 2.82
CA LYS A 61 -7.08 11.37 2.56
C LYS A 61 -6.21 10.12 2.43
N PHE A 62 -6.80 8.96 2.73
CA PHE A 62 -6.26 7.69 2.32
C PHE A 62 -6.32 7.59 0.79
N ILE A 63 -5.32 6.93 0.20
CA ILE A 63 -5.24 6.72 -1.25
C ILE A 63 -5.20 5.22 -1.50
N LEU A 64 -6.12 4.72 -2.33
CA LEU A 64 -6.12 3.36 -2.84
C LEU A 64 -5.83 3.42 -4.35
N ILE A 65 -4.79 2.73 -4.78
CA ILE A 65 -4.46 2.57 -6.21
C ILE A 65 -5.02 1.23 -6.69
N ASP A 66 -5.97 1.28 -7.61
CA ASP A 66 -6.55 0.12 -8.27
C ASP A 66 -5.87 -0.09 -9.63
N PHE A 67 -4.88 -0.97 -9.67
CA PHE A 67 -4.22 -1.35 -10.93
C PHE A 67 -5.13 -2.28 -11.72
N TRP A 68 -5.62 -1.82 -12.87
CA TRP A 68 -6.64 -2.53 -13.63
C TRP A 68 -6.42 -2.47 -15.14
N ALA A 69 -7.15 -3.32 -15.85
CA ALA A 69 -7.21 -3.35 -17.30
C ALA A 69 -8.57 -3.86 -17.80
N THR A 70 -8.96 -3.48 -19.01
CA THR A 70 -10.21 -3.88 -19.69
C THR A 70 -10.34 -5.39 -19.85
N TRP A 71 -9.21 -6.07 -20.02
CA TRP A 71 -9.10 -7.53 -20.10
C TRP A 71 -8.95 -8.20 -18.73
N CYS A 72 -8.76 -7.45 -17.64
CA CYS A 72 -8.61 -8.01 -16.29
C CYS A 72 -9.97 -8.40 -15.69
N GLY A 73 -10.36 -9.67 -15.89
CA GLY A 73 -11.60 -10.22 -15.33
C GLY A 73 -11.76 -10.03 -13.81
N PRO A 74 -10.76 -10.38 -12.97
CA PRO A 74 -10.84 -10.15 -11.53
C PRO A 74 -10.97 -8.68 -11.14
N CYS A 75 -10.22 -7.77 -11.77
CA CYS A 75 -10.30 -6.33 -11.49
C CYS A 75 -11.72 -5.83 -11.73
N ARG A 76 -12.32 -6.19 -12.88
CA ARG A 76 -13.69 -5.83 -13.24
C ARG A 76 -14.76 -6.28 -12.25
N LYS A 77 -14.52 -7.39 -11.54
CA LYS A 77 -15.44 -7.89 -10.51
C LYS A 77 -15.38 -7.07 -9.22
N VAL A 78 -14.24 -6.40 -8.95
CA VAL A 78 -14.02 -5.59 -7.75
C VAL A 78 -14.45 -4.13 -7.96
N ILE A 79 -14.42 -3.63 -9.19
CA ILE A 79 -14.85 -2.25 -9.55
C ILE A 79 -16.19 -1.84 -8.91
N PRO A 80 -17.28 -2.65 -8.94
CA PRO A 80 -18.54 -2.26 -8.31
C PRO A 80 -18.42 -1.96 -6.81
N GLU A 81 -17.64 -2.75 -6.08
CA GLU A 81 -17.39 -2.53 -4.65
C GLU A 81 -16.55 -1.26 -4.42
N LEU A 82 -15.54 -1.02 -5.27
CA LEU A 82 -14.75 0.22 -5.21
C LEU A 82 -15.60 1.46 -5.52
N ASN A 83 -16.56 1.38 -6.44
CA ASN A 83 -17.51 2.46 -6.69
C ASN A 83 -18.38 2.75 -5.44
N GLU A 84 -18.80 1.72 -4.71
CA GLU A 84 -19.52 1.89 -3.45
C GLU A 84 -18.64 2.54 -2.38
N TRP A 85 -17.38 2.14 -2.28
CA TRP A 85 -16.43 2.71 -1.33
C TRP A 85 -16.09 4.16 -1.65
N HIS A 86 -15.95 4.49 -2.93
CA HIS A 86 -15.76 5.86 -3.39
C HIS A 86 -16.91 6.76 -2.92
N LYS A 87 -18.16 6.30 -3.08
CA LYS A 87 -19.35 7.03 -2.62
C LYS A 87 -19.42 7.11 -1.10
N LYS A 88 -19.13 6.02 -0.40
CA LYS A 88 -19.29 5.92 1.06
C LYS A 88 -18.18 6.65 1.84
N TYR A 89 -16.98 6.69 1.30
CA TYR A 89 -15.79 7.16 2.00
C TYR A 89 -15.07 8.32 1.30
N GLY A 90 -15.65 8.96 0.28
CA GLY A 90 -15.00 10.01 -0.52
C GLY A 90 -14.40 11.20 0.27
N ASP A 91 -14.92 11.46 1.48
CA ASP A 91 -14.36 12.48 2.38
C ASP A 91 -13.00 12.07 2.98
N LYS A 92 -12.73 10.76 3.07
CA LYS A 92 -11.56 10.17 3.74
C LYS A 92 -10.70 9.32 2.81
N LEU A 93 -11.23 8.88 1.67
CA LEU A 93 -10.60 7.94 0.75
C LEU A 93 -10.70 8.47 -0.68
N VAL A 94 -9.57 8.45 -1.37
CA VAL A 94 -9.48 8.61 -2.83
C VAL A 94 -9.10 7.27 -3.43
N ILE A 95 -9.85 6.85 -4.44
CA ILE A 95 -9.55 5.66 -5.23
C ILE A 95 -9.12 6.13 -6.61
N ILE A 96 -7.99 5.62 -7.10
CA ILE A 96 -7.40 5.96 -8.40
C ILE A 96 -7.22 4.67 -9.19
N GLY A 97 -7.94 4.54 -10.30
CA GLY A 97 -7.77 3.48 -11.28
C GLY A 97 -6.57 3.78 -12.17
N LEU A 98 -5.56 2.92 -12.12
CA LEU A 98 -4.37 3.06 -12.95
C LEU A 98 -4.31 1.92 -13.97
N SER A 99 -4.24 2.29 -15.25
CA SER A 99 -4.12 1.36 -16.37
C SER A 99 -3.00 1.81 -17.29
N ASP A 100 -2.29 0.85 -17.89
CA ASP A 100 -1.30 1.08 -18.94
C ASP A 100 -1.92 1.06 -20.35
N GLU A 101 -3.23 0.86 -20.45
CA GLU A 101 -3.94 0.86 -21.72
C GLU A 101 -4.18 2.28 -22.24
N LYS A 102 -4.20 2.41 -23.56
CA LYS A 102 -4.50 3.70 -24.21
C LYS A 102 -5.90 4.18 -23.85
N ALA A 103 -6.06 5.50 -23.74
CA ALA A 103 -7.35 6.15 -23.48
C ALA A 103 -8.46 5.68 -24.43
N GLU A 104 -8.15 5.44 -25.71
CA GLU A 104 -9.15 4.99 -26.70
C GLU A 104 -9.65 3.57 -26.43
N VAL A 105 -8.80 2.70 -25.87
CA VAL A 105 -9.18 1.32 -25.50
C VAL A 105 -10.14 1.37 -24.32
N ILE A 106 -9.78 2.14 -23.29
CA ILE A 106 -10.60 2.32 -22.09
C ILE A 106 -11.96 2.95 -22.44
N LYS A 107 -11.98 4.00 -23.27
CA LYS A 107 -13.23 4.67 -23.71
C LYS A 107 -14.16 3.76 -24.53
N LYS A 108 -13.62 2.70 -25.15
CA LYS A 108 -14.42 1.71 -25.89
C LYS A 108 -15.04 0.64 -24.99
N ALA A 109 -14.46 0.38 -23.82
CA ALA A 109 -14.94 -0.60 -22.83
C ALA A 109 -16.11 -0.03 -21.99
N LYS A 110 -17.19 0.39 -22.67
CA LYS A 110 -18.35 1.09 -22.07
C LYS A 110 -19.10 0.26 -21.02
N GLU A 111 -18.93 -1.06 -21.03
CA GLU A 111 -19.53 -1.95 -20.05
C GLU A 111 -18.86 -1.87 -18.68
N ILE A 112 -17.64 -1.33 -18.61
CA ILE A 112 -16.88 -1.18 -17.37
C ILE A 112 -17.18 0.21 -16.81
N LYS A 113 -17.98 0.27 -15.74
CA LYS A 113 -18.37 1.52 -15.09
C LYS A 113 -17.48 1.78 -13.88
N ILE A 114 -16.59 2.76 -14.01
CA ILE A 114 -15.74 3.25 -12.93
C ILE A 114 -16.25 4.63 -12.55
N ASP A 115 -16.63 4.79 -11.29
CA ASP A 115 -17.18 6.04 -10.74
C ASP A 115 -16.11 6.85 -9.96
N TYR A 116 -14.89 6.29 -9.81
CA TYR A 116 -13.74 6.92 -9.15
C TYR A 116 -12.73 7.47 -10.19
N PHE A 117 -11.62 8.02 -9.69
CA PHE A 117 -10.60 8.73 -10.48
C PHE A 117 -9.72 7.80 -11.32
#